data_AF-A0A372ZLY6-F1
#
_entry.id   AF-A0A372ZLY6-F1
#
_cell.length_a   1.000
_cell.length_b   1.000
_cell.length_c   1.000
_cell.angle_alpha   90.00
_cell.angle_beta   90.00
_cell.angle_gamma   90.00
#
_symmetry.space_group_name_H-M   'P 1'
#
loop_
_entity.id
_entity.type
_entity.pdbx_description
1 polymer ?
#
loop_
_entity_poly.entity_id
_entity_poly.type
_entity_poly.pdbx_seq_one_letter_code
_entity_poly.pdbx_strand_id
1 'polypeptide(L)'
;MSAITTILLSPGGWADDDDVVAELNARLAPLSPDLPGRWSLRNISTEDHAWGGTKRPPHLFGGALNHLPFAEFARIAAQLPWSDPEQFQLLVMGDGEGRFRTLTLADLRAWPTD
;
A
#
# COMPACT_ATOMS: atom_id res chain seq x y z
N MET A 1 -2.64 12.18 -9.68
CA MET A 1 -3.00 12.02 -8.26
C MET A 1 -1.88 12.62 -7.45
N SER A 2 -2.16 13.65 -6.66
CA SER A 2 -1.14 14.34 -5.84
C SER A 2 -1.04 13.75 -4.44
N ALA A 3 -2.19 13.43 -3.83
CA ALA A 3 -2.28 12.89 -2.48
C ALA A 3 -3.21 11.68 -2.42
N ILE A 4 -2.87 10.74 -1.54
CA ILE A 4 -3.59 9.50 -1.25
C ILE A 4 -4.46 9.71 0.00
N THR A 5 -5.67 9.14 -0.02
CA THR A 5 -6.58 9.07 1.12
C THR A 5 -6.77 7.65 1.64
N THR A 6 -6.79 6.66 0.74
CA THR A 6 -6.98 5.25 1.10
C THR A 6 -6.13 4.33 0.22
N ILE A 7 -5.55 3.29 0.83
CA ILE A 7 -4.83 2.21 0.14
C ILE A 7 -5.36 0.85 0.58
N LEU A 8 -5.48 -0.07 -0.38
CA LEU A 8 -5.38 -1.50 -0.18
C LEU A 8 -4.20 -2.03 -1.02
N LEU A 9 -3.31 -2.78 -0.40
CA LEU A 9 -2.09 -3.32 -1.02
C LEU A 9 -2.10 -4.84 -0.89
N SER A 10 -2.05 -5.53 -2.03
CA SER A 10 -1.66 -6.94 -2.09
C SER A 10 -0.24 -7.03 -2.67
N PRO A 11 0.77 -7.44 -1.88
CA PRO A 11 2.17 -7.36 -2.30
C PRO A 11 2.57 -8.46 -3.30
N GLY A 12 1.83 -9.57 -3.34
CA GLY A 12 2.16 -10.72 -4.18
C GLY A 12 1.16 -11.87 -4.11
N GLY A 13 -0.10 -11.59 -3.78
CA GLY A 13 -1.14 -12.61 -3.57
C GLY A 13 -0.90 -13.49 -2.33
N TRP A 14 0.08 -14.39 -2.40
CA TRP A 14 0.41 -15.36 -1.34
C TRP A 14 1.79 -15.16 -0.72
N ALA A 15 2.58 -14.20 -1.23
CA ALA A 15 3.84 -13.82 -0.64
C ALA A 15 3.66 -13.30 0.79
N ASP A 16 4.47 -13.81 1.71
CA ASP A 16 4.62 -13.27 3.07
C ASP A 16 5.61 -12.10 3.03
N ASP A 17 5.11 -10.96 2.56
CA ASP A 17 5.87 -9.70 2.47
C ASP A 17 5.61 -8.79 3.69
N ASP A 18 5.26 -9.38 4.86
CA ASP A 18 5.02 -8.65 6.11
C ASP A 18 6.23 -7.76 6.49
N ASP A 19 7.46 -8.28 6.35
CA ASP A 19 8.70 -7.52 6.58
C ASP A 19 8.92 -6.41 5.55
N VAL A 20 8.56 -6.64 4.28
CA VAL A 20 8.67 -5.65 3.21
C VAL A 20 7.69 -4.50 3.45
N VAL A 21 6.48 -4.79 3.93
CA VAL A 21 5.51 -3.77 4.32
C VAL A 21 5.92 -3.05 5.60
N ALA A 22 6.57 -3.73 6.55
CA ALA A 22 7.15 -3.08 7.72
C ALA A 22 8.24 -2.07 7.31
N GLU A 23 9.10 -2.43 6.36
CA GLU A 23 10.10 -1.51 5.79
C GLU A 23 9.45 -0.34 5.02
N LEU A 24 8.38 -0.59 4.25
CA LEU A 24 7.58 0.47 3.62
C LEU A 24 7.09 1.48 4.67
N ASN A 25 6.47 0.99 5.73
CA ASN A 25 5.97 1.82 6.83
C ASN A 25 7.10 2.61 7.51
N ALA A 26 8.24 1.98 7.74
CA ALA A 26 9.42 2.62 8.35
C ALA A 26 9.95 3.76 7.48
N ARG A 27 9.93 3.63 6.15
CA ARG A 27 10.36 4.68 5.20
C ARG A 27 9.33 5.80 5.03
N LEU A 28 8.04 5.52 5.23
CA LEU A 28 6.98 6.53 5.19
C LEU A 28 6.92 7.36 6.49
N ALA A 29 7.28 6.78 7.63
CA ALA A 29 7.15 7.45 8.94
C ALA A 29 7.88 8.81 9.04
N PRO A 30 9.13 8.98 8.55
CA PRO A 30 9.83 10.27 8.62
C PRO A 30 9.18 11.40 7.81
N LEU A 31 8.32 11.07 6.85
CA LEU A 31 7.64 12.06 6.02
C LEU A 31 6.49 12.77 6.80
N SER A 32 6.06 12.22 7.95
CA SER A 32 5.06 12.83 8.85
C SER A 32 5.56 12.78 10.32
N PRO A 33 6.62 13.52 10.65
CA PRO A 33 7.28 13.42 11.95
C PRO A 33 6.36 13.82 13.12
N ASP A 34 5.36 14.66 12.86
CA ASP A 34 4.43 15.16 13.88
C ASP A 34 3.32 14.17 14.26
N LEU A 35 3.10 13.12 13.45
CA LEU A 35 2.04 12.14 13.64
C LEU A 35 2.53 10.72 13.33
N PRO A 36 3.18 10.05 14.30
CA PRO A 36 3.64 8.68 14.15
C PRO A 36 2.52 7.73 13.71
N GLY A 37 2.79 6.90 12.70
CA GLY A 37 1.82 5.93 12.17
C GLY A 37 0.73 6.53 11.29
N ARG A 38 0.74 7.85 11.00
CA ARG A 38 -0.24 8.49 10.08
C ARG A 38 -0.36 7.77 8.73
N TRP A 39 0.75 7.23 8.24
CA TRP A 39 0.84 6.59 6.93
C TRP A 39 1.18 5.10 6.99
N SER A 40 0.96 4.45 8.13
CA SER A 40 1.22 3.02 8.24
C SER A 40 0.09 2.19 7.64
N LEU A 41 0.47 1.13 6.94
CA LEU A 41 -0.42 0.06 6.52
C LEU A 41 -0.48 -1.01 7.60
N ARG A 42 -1.64 -1.64 7.75
CA ARG A 42 -1.85 -2.79 8.66
C ARG A 42 -2.29 -3.99 7.85
N ASN A 43 -1.82 -5.17 8.23
CA ASN A 43 -2.33 -6.42 7.68
C ASN A 43 -3.80 -6.58 8.11
N ILE A 44 -4.72 -6.61 7.14
CA ILE A 44 -6.16 -6.77 7.35
C ILE A 44 -6.65 -8.18 7.00
N SER A 45 -5.75 -9.03 6.48
CA SER A 45 -6.03 -10.44 6.21
C SER A 45 -5.96 -11.35 7.45
N THR A 46 -5.43 -10.88 8.58
CA THR A 46 -5.28 -11.67 9.83
C THR A 46 -6.54 -11.71 10.69
N GLU A 47 -7.55 -10.88 10.41
CA GLU A 47 -8.80 -10.87 11.18
C GLU A 47 -9.78 -11.92 10.62
N ASP A 48 -9.81 -13.12 11.23
CA ASP A 48 -10.62 -14.28 10.78
C ASP A 48 -12.12 -13.97 10.58
N HIS A 49 -12.66 -12.98 11.27
CA HIS A 49 -14.08 -12.58 11.23
C HIS A 49 -14.35 -11.38 10.30
N ALA A 50 -13.33 -10.81 9.67
CA ALA A 50 -13.46 -9.69 8.73
C ALA A 50 -13.83 -10.14 7.30
N TRP A 51 -13.78 -11.44 7.02
CA TRP A 51 -13.93 -12.00 5.68
C TRP A 51 -15.20 -12.84 5.53
N GLY A 52 -15.88 -12.69 4.39
CA GLY A 52 -16.94 -13.60 3.98
C GLY A 52 -16.39 -14.79 3.18
N GLY A 53 -17.15 -15.90 3.14
CA GLY A 53 -16.79 -17.09 2.37
C GLY A 53 -16.10 -18.18 3.20
N THR A 54 -15.44 -19.13 2.52
CA THR A 54 -14.88 -20.35 3.15
C THR A 54 -13.39 -20.57 2.87
N LYS A 55 -12.72 -19.62 2.21
CA LYS A 55 -11.30 -19.71 1.84
C LYS A 55 -10.48 -18.67 2.61
N ARG A 56 -9.20 -18.97 2.81
CA ARG A 56 -8.23 -17.98 3.31
C ARG A 56 -8.01 -16.90 2.24
N PRO A 57 -8.05 -15.61 2.58
CA PRO A 57 -7.74 -14.54 1.66
C PRO A 57 -6.22 -14.47 1.38
N PRO A 58 -5.81 -13.83 0.27
CA PRO A 58 -4.42 -13.42 0.07
C PRO A 58 -3.98 -12.41 1.14
N HIS A 59 -2.66 -12.21 1.30
CA HIS A 59 -2.14 -11.15 2.16
C HIS A 59 -2.61 -9.79 1.63
N LEU A 60 -3.28 -9.03 2.49
CA LEU A 60 -3.81 -7.72 2.18
C LEU A 60 -3.51 -6.74 3.30
N PHE A 61 -3.00 -5.56 2.92
CA PHE A 61 -2.68 -4.48 3.82
C PHE A 61 -3.53 -3.26 3.51
N GLY A 62 -4.08 -2.62 4.54
CA GLY A 62 -4.95 -1.46 4.40
C GLY A 62 -4.44 -0.26 5.17
N GLY A 63 -4.75 0.93 4.66
CA GLY A 63 -4.49 2.19 5.37
C GLY A 63 -5.40 3.32 4.92
N ALA A 64 -5.93 4.06 5.89
CA ALA A 64 -6.60 5.35 5.68
C ALA A 64 -5.57 6.46 5.93
N LEU A 65 -4.97 6.94 4.85
CA LEU A 65 -3.77 7.77 4.87
C LEU A 65 -4.19 9.20 4.62
N ASN A 66 -4.16 10.06 5.64
CA ASN A 66 -4.62 11.44 5.46
C ASN A 66 -3.62 12.25 4.61
N HIS A 67 -3.89 12.40 3.31
CA HIS A 67 -3.12 13.15 2.30
C HIS A 67 -1.63 12.76 2.19
N LEU A 68 -1.32 11.46 2.07
CA LEU A 68 0.07 11.02 1.78
C LEU A 68 0.46 11.42 0.34
N PRO A 69 1.61 12.09 0.09
CA PRO A 69 2.03 12.40 -1.27
C PRO A 69 2.21 11.13 -2.11
N PHE A 70 1.48 11.01 -3.22
CA PHE A 70 1.49 9.80 -4.03
C PHE A 70 2.88 9.52 -4.64
N ALA A 71 3.60 10.57 -5.04
CA ALA A 71 4.94 10.46 -5.60
C ALA A 71 5.94 9.81 -4.62
N GLU A 72 5.90 10.22 -3.34
CA GLU A 72 6.75 9.62 -2.31
C GLU A 72 6.40 8.16 -2.04
N PHE A 73 5.10 7.85 -1.95
CA PHE A 73 4.64 6.47 -1.81
C PHE A 73 5.12 5.60 -2.97
N ALA A 74 4.88 6.05 -4.22
CA ALA A 74 5.25 5.32 -5.42
C ALA A 74 6.78 5.10 -5.49
N ARG A 75 7.57 6.14 -5.23
CA ARG A 75 9.04 6.07 -5.20
C ARG A 75 9.53 5.07 -4.18
N ILE A 76 9.03 5.09 -2.95
CA ILE A 76 9.46 4.19 -1.87
C ILE A 76 9.03 2.75 -2.21
N ALA A 77 7.75 2.54 -2.52
CA ALA A 77 7.22 1.20 -2.82
C ALA A 77 7.91 0.57 -4.04
N ALA A 78 8.25 1.35 -5.07
CA ALA A 78 8.95 0.86 -6.26
C ALA A 78 10.37 0.32 -6.00
N GLN A 79 11.01 0.75 -4.91
CA GLN A 79 12.37 0.38 -4.52
C GLN A 79 12.43 -0.86 -3.62
N LEU A 80 11.29 -1.33 -3.11
CA LEU A 80 11.25 -2.44 -2.18
C LEU A 80 11.35 -3.80 -2.92
N PRO A 81 11.99 -4.80 -2.28
CA PRO A 81 12.19 -6.12 -2.89
C PRO A 81 10.96 -7.01 -2.71
N TRP A 82 9.83 -6.65 -3.32
CA TRP A 82 8.61 -7.47 -3.32
C TRP A 82 8.90 -8.86 -3.86
N SER A 83 8.39 -9.90 -3.18
CA SER A 83 8.69 -11.29 -3.53
C SER A 83 8.11 -11.70 -4.88
N ASP A 84 6.86 -11.27 -5.17
CA ASP A 84 6.15 -11.56 -6.42
C ASP A 84 5.74 -10.26 -7.15
N PRO A 85 6.70 -9.54 -7.76
CA PRO A 85 6.46 -8.21 -8.32
C PRO A 85 5.42 -8.17 -9.45
N GLU A 86 5.20 -9.29 -10.15
CA GLU A 86 4.19 -9.42 -11.20
C GLU A 86 2.76 -9.55 -10.65
N GLN A 87 2.61 -10.00 -9.39
CA GLN A 87 1.31 -10.15 -8.71
C GLN A 87 0.99 -8.98 -7.77
N PHE A 88 1.90 -8.01 -7.65
CA PHE A 88 1.68 -6.79 -6.88
C PHE A 88 0.46 -6.02 -7.39
N GLN A 89 -0.45 -5.68 -6.48
CA GLN A 89 -1.63 -4.87 -6.77
C GLN A 89 -1.84 -3.80 -5.71
N LEU A 90 -1.92 -2.55 -6.16
CA LEU A 90 -2.27 -1.40 -5.33
C LEU A 90 -3.65 -0.89 -5.76
N LEU A 91 -4.62 -0.94 -4.86
CA LEU A 91 -5.86 -0.19 -4.99
C LEU A 91 -5.71 1.11 -4.20
N VAL A 92 -5.70 2.23 -4.91
CA VAL A 92 -5.45 3.55 -4.32
C VAL A 92 -6.59 4.49 -4.63
N MET A 93 -6.99 5.28 -3.64
CA MET A 93 -7.94 6.37 -3.79
C MET A 93 -7.23 7.69 -3.47
N GLY A 94 -7.28 8.62 -4.42
CA GLY A 94 -6.75 9.96 -4.24
C GLY A 94 -7.70 10.91 -3.52
N ASP A 95 -7.21 12.10 -3.19
CA ASP A 95 -8.08 13.19 -2.72
C ASP A 95 -9.06 13.65 -3.80
N GLY A 96 -10.32 13.87 -3.41
CA GLY A 96 -11.43 14.19 -4.32
C GLY A 96 -11.87 13.06 -5.27
N GLU A 97 -11.25 11.87 -5.20
CA GLU A 97 -11.65 10.71 -5.98
C GLU A 97 -12.71 9.89 -5.25
N GLY A 98 -13.79 9.50 -5.94
CA GLY A 98 -14.88 8.69 -5.37
C GLY A 98 -14.74 7.17 -5.59
N ARG A 99 -13.61 6.71 -6.16
CA ARG A 99 -13.38 5.29 -6.49
C ARG A 99 -11.91 4.95 -6.46
N PHE A 100 -11.60 3.69 -6.20
CA PHE A 100 -10.24 3.17 -6.30
C PHE A 100 -9.76 3.11 -7.76
N ARG A 101 -8.47 3.36 -7.94
CA ARG A 101 -7.70 3.00 -9.12
C ARG A 101 -6.83 1.79 -8.78
N THR A 102 -6.64 0.90 -9.73
CA THR A 102 -5.73 -0.24 -9.58
C THR A 102 -4.44 0.06 -10.32
N LEU A 103 -3.31 -0.10 -9.63
CA LEU A 103 -1.97 0.11 -10.16
C LEU A 103 -1.10 -1.13 -9.90
N THR A 104 -0.24 -1.45 -10.85
CA THR A 104 0.79 -2.48 -10.76
C THR A 104 2.09 -1.89 -10.22
N LEU A 105 3.05 -2.75 -9.86
CA LEU A 105 4.39 -2.28 -9.50
C LEU A 105 5.09 -1.58 -10.66
N ALA A 106 4.81 -1.99 -11.91
CA ALA A 106 5.34 -1.33 -13.10
C ALA A 106 4.82 0.11 -13.22
N ASP A 107 3.53 0.34 -12.91
CA ASP A 107 2.96 1.69 -12.90
C ASP A 107 3.64 2.59 -11.86
N LEU A 108 3.97 2.04 -10.68
CA LEU A 108 4.69 2.79 -9.64
C LEU A 108 6.12 3.14 -10.08
N ARG A 109 6.82 2.20 -10.73
CA ARG A 109 8.18 2.40 -11.26
C ARG A 109 8.24 3.41 -12.41
N ALA A 110 7.16 3.51 -13.18
CA ALA A 110 7.03 4.48 -14.26
C ALA A 110 6.54 5.86 -13.79
N TRP A 111 6.22 6.02 -12.51
CA TRP A 111 5.64 7.26 -12.01
C TRP A 111 6.68 8.39 -11.97
N PRO A 112 6.34 9.60 -12.44
CA PRO A 112 7.25 10.75 -12.40
C PRO A 112 7.66 11.10 -10.96
N THR A 113 8.94 11.39 -10.75
CA THR A 113 9.52 11.72 -9.43
C THR A 113 9.76 13.22 -9.24
N ASP A 114 9.11 14.07 -10.03
CA ASP A 114 9.32 15.53 -10.05
C ASP A 114 9.10 16.19 -8.68
#